data_AF-A0A7E4V8T0-F1
#
_entry.id   AF-A0A7E4V8T0-F1
#
_cell.length_a   1.000
_cell.length_b   1.000
_cell.length_c   1.000
_cell.angle_alpha   90.00
_cell.angle_beta   90.00
_cell.angle_gamma   90.00
#
_symmetry.space_group_name_H-M   'P 1'
#
loop_
_entity.id
_entity.type
_entity.pdbx_description
1 polymer ?
#
loop_
_entity_poly.entity_id
_entity_poly.type
_entity_poly.pdbx_seq_one_letter_code
_entity_poly.pdbx_strand_id
1 'polypeptide(L)'
;MRHWGDCTGTIIAPRYILTSLDCLVLAAEQLKAKIQFILRHVAVRTGTAYKTRNGIISPVSDFFVTNNTKAEVIEQIVILKLPRNVTNTEDAEPIKLGHWQPEVGASLSIAGQTRIVNGRDVPVNHYVIGKATITSFRGLNFAFCVRDMDQGATARDEGGPAYKAVKGEYVQVGMVRSIEWTVTANNHVLNKEQYLWIAPFCNFIKATTKGEARCKRIR
;
A
#
# COMPACT_ATOMS: atom_id res chain seq x y z
N MET A 1 5.45 -0.04 -19.20
CA MET A 1 4.28 0.83 -18.90
C MET A 1 3.60 0.27 -17.65
N ARG A 2 3.30 1.10 -16.65
CA ARG A 2 2.51 0.69 -15.48
C ARG A 2 1.04 0.63 -15.88
N HIS A 3 0.31 -0.40 -15.47
CA HIS A 3 -1.12 -0.52 -15.77
C HIS A 3 -1.94 -0.10 -14.55
N TRP A 4 -3.14 0.45 -14.77
CA TRP A 4 -4.09 0.78 -13.69
C TRP A 4 -4.31 -0.38 -12.70
N GLY A 5 -4.25 -1.61 -13.21
CA GLY A 5 -4.43 -2.83 -12.41
C GLY A 5 -3.30 -3.14 -11.43
N ASP A 6 -2.28 -2.30 -11.28
CA ASP A 6 -1.17 -2.51 -10.35
C ASP A 6 -1.31 -1.72 -9.05
N CYS A 7 -2.52 -1.25 -8.77
CA CYS A 7 -2.85 -0.51 -7.56
C CYS A 7 -3.66 -1.34 -6.60
N THR A 8 -3.24 -1.34 -5.34
CA THR A 8 -3.94 -1.98 -4.25
C THR A 8 -4.06 -1.04 -3.06
N GLY A 9 -4.77 -1.47 -2.04
CA GLY A 9 -4.96 -0.72 -0.83
C GLY A 9 -5.39 -1.63 0.30
N THR A 10 -5.51 -1.06 1.48
CA THR A 10 -5.82 -1.81 2.69
C THR A 10 -7.07 -1.26 3.34
N ILE A 11 -7.98 -2.15 3.75
CA ILE A 11 -9.13 -1.75 4.56
C ILE A 11 -8.57 -1.34 5.93
N ILE A 12 -8.75 -0.08 6.32
CA ILE A 12 -8.28 0.46 7.61
C ILE A 12 -9.43 0.79 8.58
N ALA A 13 -10.64 0.87 8.05
CA ALA A 13 -11.91 0.92 8.76
C ALA A 13 -13.02 0.49 7.78
N PRO A 14 -14.25 0.17 8.24
CA PRO A 14 -15.28 -0.46 7.41
C PRO A 14 -15.59 0.24 6.09
N ARG A 15 -15.38 1.56 5.99
CA ARG A 15 -15.63 2.34 4.77
C ARG A 15 -14.41 3.10 4.25
N TYR A 16 -13.21 2.77 4.74
CA TYR A 16 -12.00 3.52 4.46
C TYR A 16 -10.88 2.60 3.99
N ILE A 17 -10.34 2.91 2.81
CA ILE A 17 -9.22 2.20 2.19
C ILE A 17 -8.01 3.12 2.19
N LEU A 18 -6.89 2.64 2.71
CA LEU A 18 -5.59 3.30 2.62
C LEU A 18 -4.85 2.83 1.36
N THR A 19 -4.34 3.76 0.56
CA THR A 19 -3.54 3.48 -0.64
C THR A 19 -2.54 4.64 -0.90
N SER A 20 -1.76 4.56 -1.98
CA SER A 20 -0.82 5.61 -2.39
C SER A 20 -1.50 6.67 -3.26
N LEU A 21 -0.94 7.88 -3.29
CA LEU A 21 -1.38 8.91 -4.26
C LEU A 21 -1.01 8.55 -5.69
N ASP A 22 0.14 7.89 -5.88
CA ASP A 22 0.62 7.45 -7.20
C ASP A 22 -0.43 6.62 -7.94
N CYS A 23 -1.25 5.85 -7.21
CA CYS A 23 -2.36 5.12 -7.79
C CYS A 23 -3.45 5.98 -8.43
N LEU A 24 -3.80 7.12 -7.81
CA LEU A 24 -4.75 8.06 -8.39
C LEU A 24 -4.12 8.90 -9.50
N VAL A 25 -2.83 9.23 -9.40
CA VAL A 25 -2.10 9.99 -10.42
C VAL A 25 -1.99 9.17 -11.71
N LEU A 26 -1.57 7.91 -11.63
CA LEU A 26 -1.48 7.01 -12.80
C LEU A 26 -2.84 6.85 -13.48
N ALA A 27 -3.91 6.72 -12.70
CA ALA A 27 -5.28 6.68 -13.20
C ALA A 27 -5.69 7.98 -13.93
N ALA A 28 -5.36 9.14 -13.34
CA ALA A 28 -5.62 10.45 -13.90
C ALA A 28 -4.89 10.68 -15.22
N GLU A 29 -3.61 10.30 -15.28
CA GLU A 29 -2.78 10.39 -16.49
C GLU A 29 -3.33 9.53 -17.63
N GLN A 30 -3.69 8.27 -17.35
CA GLN A 30 -4.24 7.36 -18.35
C GLN A 30 -5.55 7.86 -18.95
N LEU A 31 -6.42 8.46 -18.13
CA LEU A 31 -7.68 9.05 -18.57
C LEU A 31 -7.54 10.49 -19.09
N LYS A 32 -6.33 11.07 -19.05
CA LYS A 32 -6.07 12.48 -19.37
C LYS A 32 -7.04 13.43 -18.65
N ALA A 33 -7.32 13.13 -17.38
CA ALA A 33 -8.33 13.81 -16.58
C ALA A 33 -7.76 14.27 -15.24
N LYS A 34 -8.42 15.23 -14.59
CA LYS A 34 -8.07 15.63 -13.22
C LYS A 34 -8.45 14.52 -12.23
N ILE A 35 -7.72 14.41 -11.12
CA ILE A 35 -8.00 13.40 -10.07
C ILE A 35 -9.46 13.43 -9.60
N GLN A 36 -10.06 14.62 -9.47
CA GLN A 36 -11.46 14.75 -9.04
C GLN A 36 -12.45 14.14 -10.04
N PHE A 37 -12.11 14.13 -11.33
CA PHE A 37 -12.96 13.57 -12.38
C PHE A 37 -12.87 12.04 -12.41
N ILE A 38 -11.66 11.48 -12.20
CA ILE A 38 -11.48 10.02 -12.25
C ILE A 38 -12.15 9.28 -11.10
N LEU A 39 -12.48 9.92 -9.97
CA LEU A 39 -13.15 9.24 -8.85
C LEU A 39 -14.45 8.56 -9.29
N ARG A 40 -15.16 9.15 -10.26
CA ARG A 40 -16.38 8.57 -10.85
C ARG A 40 -16.14 7.27 -11.60
N HIS A 41 -14.88 6.98 -11.91
CA HIS A 41 -14.40 5.82 -12.66
C HIS A 41 -13.52 4.88 -11.82
N VAL A 42 -13.29 5.21 -10.55
CA VAL A 42 -12.50 4.38 -9.62
C VAL A 42 -13.46 3.58 -8.74
N ALA A 43 -13.22 2.28 -8.67
CA ALA A 43 -13.88 1.38 -7.73
C ALA A 43 -12.83 0.50 -7.04
N VAL A 44 -13.15 0.08 -5.82
CA VAL A 44 -12.34 -0.85 -5.03
C VAL A 44 -13.01 -2.21 -5.04
N ARG A 45 -12.22 -3.27 -5.25
CA ARG A 45 -12.65 -4.65 -5.10
C ARG A 45 -12.12 -5.21 -3.78
N THR A 46 -12.99 -5.69 -2.90
CA THR A 46 -12.64 -6.26 -1.59
C THR A 46 -13.12 -7.70 -1.43
N GLY A 47 -12.56 -8.45 -0.47
CA GLY A 47 -13.00 -9.81 -0.14
C GLY A 47 -12.66 -10.83 -1.22
N THR A 48 -11.48 -10.73 -1.84
CA THR A 48 -11.03 -11.69 -2.84
C THR A 48 -9.50 -11.74 -2.91
N ALA A 49 -8.95 -12.93 -3.06
CA ALA A 49 -7.55 -13.16 -3.40
C ALA A 49 -7.28 -13.05 -4.91
N TYR A 50 -8.32 -12.93 -5.73
CA TYR A 50 -8.20 -12.89 -7.19
C TYR A 50 -8.35 -11.47 -7.74
N LYS A 51 -7.46 -11.12 -8.67
CA LYS A 51 -7.39 -9.80 -9.30
C LYS A 51 -8.67 -9.38 -10.03
N THR A 52 -9.30 -10.31 -10.75
CA THR A 52 -10.40 -9.97 -11.68
C THR A 52 -11.73 -10.67 -11.41
N ARG A 53 -11.79 -11.60 -10.46
CA ARG A 53 -13.01 -12.37 -10.15
C ARG A 53 -13.33 -12.37 -8.66
N ASN A 54 -14.59 -12.65 -8.35
CA ASN A 54 -15.15 -12.63 -6.99
C ASN A 54 -14.99 -11.27 -6.30
N GLY A 55 -15.35 -11.23 -5.02
CA GLY A 55 -15.29 -10.02 -4.20
C GLY A 55 -16.43 -9.03 -4.48
N ILE A 56 -16.45 -7.97 -3.69
CA ILE A 56 -17.44 -6.90 -3.78
C ILE A 56 -16.77 -5.70 -4.44
N ILE A 57 -17.38 -5.19 -5.51
CA ILE A 57 -16.93 -3.96 -6.17
C ILE A 57 -17.72 -2.79 -5.57
N SER A 58 -17.01 -1.87 -4.93
CA SER A 58 -17.58 -0.68 -4.32
C SER A 58 -17.04 0.57 -5.01
N PRO A 59 -17.89 1.49 -5.49
CA PRO A 59 -17.41 2.75 -6.04
C PRO A 59 -16.76 3.60 -4.95
N VAL A 60 -15.86 4.49 -5.34
CA VAL A 60 -15.27 5.48 -4.42
C VAL A 60 -16.20 6.69 -4.34
N SER A 61 -16.62 7.05 -3.12
CA SER A 61 -17.49 8.21 -2.87
C SER A 61 -16.72 9.49 -2.60
N ASP A 62 -15.53 9.38 -2.02
CA ASP A 62 -14.68 10.52 -1.67
C ASP A 62 -13.23 10.05 -1.49
N PHE A 63 -12.28 10.98 -1.48
CA PHE A 63 -10.87 10.70 -1.22
C PHE A 63 -10.21 11.84 -0.45
N PHE A 64 -9.20 11.49 0.32
CA PHE A 64 -8.45 12.44 1.13
C PHE A 64 -6.97 12.20 0.90
N VAL A 65 -6.26 13.27 0.53
CA VAL A 65 -4.80 13.23 0.32
C VAL A 65 -4.12 13.93 1.48
N THR A 66 -3.00 13.40 1.95
CA THR A 66 -2.15 14.11 2.91
C THR A 66 -1.67 15.44 2.33
N ASN A 67 -2.02 16.54 3.01
CA ASN A 67 -1.44 17.85 2.74
C ASN A 67 -0.11 17.96 3.50
N ASN A 68 0.98 17.47 2.91
CA ASN A 68 2.30 17.64 3.50
C ASN A 68 2.99 18.81 2.80
N THR A 69 2.95 20.00 3.42
CA THR A 69 3.59 21.21 2.88
C THR A 69 5.10 21.23 3.10
N LYS A 70 5.66 20.23 3.82
CA LYS A 70 7.08 20.16 4.19
C LYS A 70 7.82 18.94 3.65
N ALA A 71 7.12 17.95 3.12
CA ALA A 71 7.74 16.87 2.35
C ALA A 71 7.49 17.17 0.88
N GLU A 72 8.53 17.08 0.08
CA GLU A 72 8.41 17.00 -1.38
C GLU A 72 7.25 16.06 -1.74
N VAL A 73 6.57 16.33 -2.86
CA VAL A 73 5.35 15.68 -3.43
C VAL A 73 5.36 14.12 -3.45
N ILE A 74 6.46 13.54 -3.01
CA ILE A 74 6.98 12.20 -3.15
C ILE A 74 6.49 11.27 -2.02
N GLU A 75 5.90 11.75 -0.91
CA GLU A 75 5.53 10.92 0.26
C GLU A 75 4.05 11.07 0.68
N GLN A 76 3.13 11.00 -0.29
CA GLN A 76 1.71 11.21 -0.03
C GLN A 76 0.92 9.89 0.01
N ILE A 77 0.10 9.75 1.05
CA ILE A 77 -0.90 8.67 1.15
C ILE A 77 -2.28 9.21 0.79
N VAL A 78 -3.15 8.30 0.37
CA VAL A 78 -4.56 8.58 0.09
C VAL A 78 -5.46 7.67 0.90
N ILE A 79 -6.53 8.25 1.43
CA ILE A 79 -7.64 7.50 2.01
C ILE A 79 -8.82 7.61 1.06
N LEU A 80 -9.27 6.48 0.52
CA LEU A 80 -10.52 6.39 -0.25
C LEU A 80 -11.67 6.07 0.69
N LYS A 81 -12.79 6.75 0.52
CA LYS A 81 -14.03 6.50 1.27
C LYS A 81 -15.05 5.82 0.39
N LEU A 82 -15.58 4.70 0.88
CA LEU A 82 -16.65 3.97 0.22
C LEU A 82 -18.02 4.50 0.69
N PRO A 83 -19.06 4.48 -0.17
CA PRO A 83 -20.40 4.96 0.19
C PRO A 83 -21.10 4.05 1.20
N ARG A 84 -20.65 2.80 1.33
CA ARG A 84 -21.18 1.80 2.26
C ARG A 84 -20.01 1.10 2.94
N ASN A 85 -20.27 0.50 4.09
CA ASN A 85 -19.29 -0.36 4.72
C ASN A 85 -18.99 -1.55 3.78
N VAL A 86 -17.72 -1.92 3.66
CA VAL A 86 -17.33 -3.25 3.23
C VAL A 86 -18.04 -4.22 4.18
N THR A 87 -18.86 -5.10 3.64
CA THR A 87 -19.49 -6.15 4.43
C THR A 87 -18.37 -6.95 5.08
N ASN A 88 -18.28 -6.94 6.41
CA ASN A 88 -17.33 -7.77 7.14
C ASN A 88 -17.70 -9.23 6.87
N THR A 89 -17.06 -9.80 5.87
CA THR A 89 -16.92 -11.24 5.69
C THR A 89 -15.63 -11.66 6.41
N GLU A 90 -15.49 -12.93 6.78
CA GLU A 90 -14.22 -13.46 7.33
C GLU A 90 -13.02 -13.11 6.43
N ASP A 91 -13.26 -12.91 5.13
CA ASP A 91 -12.27 -12.53 4.12
C ASP A 91 -11.99 -11.03 3.95
N ALA A 92 -12.67 -10.13 4.69
CA ALA A 92 -12.59 -8.68 4.48
C ALA A 92 -12.72 -7.89 5.77
N GLU A 93 -11.65 -7.88 6.58
CA GLU A 93 -11.60 -7.12 7.83
C GLU A 93 -10.59 -5.96 7.79
N PRO A 94 -10.83 -4.88 8.55
CA PRO A 94 -9.85 -3.81 8.70
C PRO A 94 -8.54 -4.28 9.36
N ILE A 95 -7.39 -3.93 8.77
CA ILE A 95 -6.08 -4.17 9.39
C ILE A 95 -5.79 -3.14 10.48
N LYS A 96 -5.01 -3.53 11.49
CA LYS A 96 -4.48 -2.60 12.49
C LYS A 96 -3.31 -1.82 11.91
N LEU A 97 -3.15 -0.57 12.35
CA LEU A 97 -2.06 0.30 11.92
C LEU A 97 -1.03 0.49 13.03
N GLY A 98 0.26 0.48 12.68
CA GLY A 98 1.35 0.64 13.64
C GLY A 98 1.73 2.10 13.87
N HIS A 99 1.93 2.50 15.14
CA HIS A 99 2.45 3.81 15.54
C HIS A 99 3.96 3.75 15.90
N TRP A 100 4.73 2.86 15.30
CA TRP A 100 6.16 2.75 15.59
C TRP A 100 6.96 2.63 14.31
N GLN A 101 8.22 3.06 14.39
CA GLN A 101 9.19 2.82 13.34
C GLN A 101 9.65 1.37 13.44
N PRO A 102 9.52 0.55 12.40
CA PRO A 102 10.07 -0.79 12.43
C PRO A 102 11.62 -0.73 12.48
N GLU A 103 12.27 -1.78 12.98
CA GLU A 103 13.73 -1.80 13.10
C GLU A 103 14.38 -2.28 11.80
N VAL A 104 15.61 -1.82 11.52
CA VAL A 104 16.44 -2.43 10.49
C VAL A 104 16.69 -3.89 10.87
N GLY A 105 16.57 -4.79 9.90
CA GLY A 105 16.62 -6.24 10.11
C GLY A 105 15.27 -6.87 10.46
N ALA A 106 14.22 -6.08 10.71
CA ALA A 106 12.90 -6.65 10.95
C ALA A 106 12.30 -7.23 9.66
N SER A 107 11.74 -8.44 9.76
CA SER A 107 10.98 -9.07 8.68
C SER A 107 9.54 -8.59 8.66
N LEU A 108 9.04 -8.30 7.46
CA LEU A 108 7.67 -7.92 7.14
C LEU A 108 7.06 -8.96 6.21
N SER A 109 5.75 -9.13 6.27
CA SER A 109 4.96 -9.81 5.25
C SER A 109 4.39 -8.77 4.29
N ILE A 110 4.49 -9.03 3.00
CA ILE A 110 3.98 -8.17 1.94
C ILE A 110 2.76 -8.82 1.33
N ALA A 111 1.69 -8.04 1.18
CA ALA A 111 0.45 -8.48 0.59
C ALA A 111 0.17 -7.78 -0.75
N GLY A 112 -0.44 -8.52 -1.67
CA GLY A 112 -0.65 -8.10 -3.04
C GLY A 112 -1.29 -9.18 -3.90
N GLN A 113 -1.47 -8.90 -5.17
CA GLN A 113 -2.02 -9.78 -6.21
C GLN A 113 -1.08 -9.93 -7.42
N THR A 114 0.05 -9.23 -7.45
CA THR A 114 1.01 -9.21 -8.54
C THR A 114 2.44 -9.12 -8.01
N ARG A 115 3.29 -10.05 -8.44
CA ARG A 115 4.73 -10.00 -8.18
C ARG A 115 5.52 -9.92 -9.49
N ILE A 116 6.64 -9.22 -9.51
CA ILE A 116 7.53 -9.18 -10.67
C ILE A 116 8.59 -10.26 -10.48
N VAL A 117 8.62 -11.30 -11.33
CA VAL A 117 9.66 -12.34 -11.31
C VAL A 117 10.42 -12.26 -12.64
N ASN A 118 11.74 -12.10 -12.58
CA ASN A 118 12.60 -11.94 -13.76
C ASN A 118 12.10 -10.83 -14.72
N GLY A 119 11.66 -9.70 -14.16
CA GLY A 119 11.15 -8.56 -14.93
C GLY A 119 9.75 -8.75 -15.53
N ARG A 120 9.05 -9.84 -15.21
CA ARG A 120 7.70 -10.13 -15.71
C ARG A 120 6.67 -10.16 -14.58
N ASP A 121 5.48 -9.67 -14.88
CA ASP A 121 4.36 -9.71 -13.95
C ASP A 121 3.82 -11.13 -13.82
N VAL A 122 3.73 -11.61 -12.58
CA VAL A 122 3.17 -12.90 -12.23
C VAL A 122 2.02 -12.66 -11.26
N PRO A 123 0.76 -12.91 -11.67
CA PRO A 123 -0.38 -12.87 -10.78
C PRO A 123 -0.20 -13.86 -9.63
N VAL A 124 -0.62 -13.45 -8.42
CA VAL A 124 -0.60 -14.30 -7.23
C VAL A 124 -2.04 -14.44 -6.74
N ASN A 125 -2.49 -15.68 -6.51
CA ASN A 125 -3.81 -15.98 -5.97
C ASN A 125 -3.81 -16.12 -4.43
N HIS A 126 -2.86 -15.45 -3.77
CA HIS A 126 -2.70 -15.47 -2.31
C HIS A 126 -2.60 -14.05 -1.81
N TYR A 127 -3.10 -13.82 -0.59
CA TYR A 127 -3.02 -12.51 0.06
C TYR A 127 -1.59 -12.12 0.42
N VAL A 128 -0.68 -13.09 0.62
CA VAL A 128 0.74 -12.84 0.93
C VAL A 128 1.59 -13.19 -0.28
N ILE A 129 2.32 -12.21 -0.80
CA ILE A 129 3.18 -12.38 -1.97
C ILE A 129 4.64 -12.66 -1.62
N GLY A 130 5.06 -12.37 -0.39
CA GLY A 130 6.40 -12.68 0.11
C GLY A 130 6.67 -12.12 1.50
N LYS A 131 7.85 -12.46 2.03
CA LYS A 131 8.46 -11.77 3.17
C LYS A 131 9.52 -10.79 2.66
N ALA A 132 9.78 -9.72 3.40
CA ALA A 132 10.85 -8.77 3.08
C ALA A 132 11.54 -8.31 4.37
N THR A 133 12.83 -8.01 4.32
CA THR A 133 13.62 -7.56 5.47
C THR A 133 14.03 -6.11 5.29
N ILE A 134 13.76 -5.26 6.29
CA ILE A 134 14.15 -3.85 6.25
C ILE A 134 15.67 -3.73 6.28
N THR A 135 16.24 -2.95 5.36
CA THR A 135 17.70 -2.77 5.23
C THR A 135 18.18 -1.37 5.58
N SER A 136 17.36 -0.34 5.36
CA SER A 136 17.73 1.04 5.67
C SER A 136 16.50 1.94 5.67
N PHE A 137 16.59 3.09 6.34
CA PHE A 137 15.63 4.19 6.22
C PHE A 137 16.14 5.23 5.20
N ARG A 138 15.21 5.90 4.51
CA ARG A 138 15.47 6.95 3.51
C ARG A 138 14.61 8.18 3.79
N GLY A 139 15.06 9.33 3.29
CA GLY A 139 14.42 10.62 3.53
C GLY A 139 14.49 11.01 5.00
N LEU A 140 13.64 11.95 5.44
CA LEU A 140 13.43 12.34 6.85
C LEU A 140 12.76 11.19 7.67
N ASN A 141 13.17 9.94 7.43
CA ASN A 141 12.66 8.69 7.97
C ASN A 141 11.23 8.29 7.53
N PHE A 142 10.63 8.93 6.53
CA PHE A 142 9.27 8.61 6.06
C PHE A 142 9.19 7.37 5.15
N ALA A 143 10.33 6.88 4.66
CA ALA A 143 10.40 5.68 3.84
C ALA A 143 11.49 4.72 4.33
N PHE A 144 11.34 3.45 4.01
CA PHE A 144 12.36 2.44 4.25
C PHE A 144 12.56 1.54 3.04
N CYS A 145 13.79 1.06 2.89
CA CYS A 145 14.14 0.06 1.89
C CYS A 145 14.02 -1.33 2.49
N VAL A 146 13.55 -2.28 1.70
CA VAL A 146 13.59 -3.70 2.03
C VAL A 146 14.44 -4.47 1.03
N ARG A 147 14.87 -5.66 1.43
CA ARG A 147 15.52 -6.67 0.60
C ARG A 147 14.83 -8.02 0.82
N ASP A 148 15.15 -8.99 -0.03
CA ASP A 148 14.82 -10.40 0.12
C ASP A 148 13.32 -10.65 0.12
N MET A 149 12.67 -10.32 -1.00
CA MET A 149 11.39 -10.93 -1.39
C MET A 149 11.69 -12.33 -1.95
N ASP A 150 11.01 -13.35 -1.41
CA ASP A 150 11.20 -14.74 -1.81
C ASP A 150 11.26 -14.89 -3.34
N GLN A 151 12.26 -15.62 -3.84
CA GLN A 151 12.49 -15.89 -5.28
C GLN A 151 12.88 -14.68 -6.16
N GLY A 152 13.44 -13.61 -5.59
CA GLY A 152 13.87 -12.43 -6.36
C GLY A 152 12.68 -11.66 -6.96
N ALA A 153 11.50 -11.85 -6.37
CA ALA A 153 10.29 -11.20 -6.79
C ALA A 153 10.25 -9.74 -6.28
N THR A 154 9.56 -8.84 -6.97
CA THR A 154 9.22 -7.52 -6.39
C THR A 154 7.72 -7.29 -6.31
N ALA A 155 7.26 -6.54 -5.31
CA ALA A 155 5.86 -6.17 -5.13
C ALA A 155 5.51 -5.12 -6.18
N ARG A 156 4.56 -5.45 -7.06
CA ARG A 156 4.08 -4.49 -8.07
C ARG A 156 2.91 -3.66 -7.57
N ASP A 157 2.22 -4.16 -6.56
CA ASP A 157 0.95 -3.63 -6.10
C ASP A 157 1.13 -2.37 -5.25
N GLU A 158 1.32 -1.25 -5.91
CA GLU A 158 1.48 0.08 -5.32
C GLU A 158 0.31 0.40 -4.39
N GLY A 159 0.60 0.97 -3.21
CA GLY A 159 -0.39 1.20 -2.16
C GLY A 159 -0.74 -0.03 -1.31
N GLY A 160 -0.19 -1.21 -1.63
CA GLY A 160 -0.41 -2.45 -0.89
C GLY A 160 0.24 -2.47 0.50
N PRO A 161 -0.25 -3.31 1.44
CA PRO A 161 0.27 -3.31 2.81
C PRO A 161 1.57 -4.11 2.96
N ALA A 162 2.50 -3.54 3.72
CA ALA A 162 3.56 -4.26 4.41
C ALA A 162 3.23 -4.33 5.90
N TYR A 163 3.13 -5.55 6.45
CA TYR A 163 2.63 -5.76 7.79
C TYR A 163 3.49 -6.74 8.59
N LYS A 164 3.31 -6.72 9.91
CA LYS A 164 3.99 -7.61 10.85
C LYS A 164 2.95 -8.23 11.79
N ALA A 165 3.15 -9.50 12.16
CA ALA A 165 2.41 -10.10 13.26
C ALA A 165 3.00 -9.63 14.60
N VAL A 166 2.18 -9.01 15.44
CA VAL A 166 2.55 -8.54 16.79
C VAL A 166 1.52 -9.06 17.77
N LYS A 167 1.93 -9.94 18.70
CA LYS A 167 1.05 -10.57 19.70
C LYS A 167 -0.21 -11.22 19.10
N GLY A 168 -0.04 -11.91 17.97
CA GLY A 168 -1.13 -12.58 17.26
C GLY A 168 -1.98 -11.67 16.38
N GLU A 169 -1.67 -10.36 16.30
CA GLU A 169 -2.41 -9.42 15.47
C GLU A 169 -1.58 -8.96 14.27
N TYR A 170 -2.17 -8.91 13.07
CA TYR A 170 -1.51 -8.32 11.91
C TYR A 170 -1.60 -6.80 11.94
N VAL A 171 -0.46 -6.14 11.86
CA VAL A 171 -0.34 -4.69 11.94
C VAL A 171 0.42 -4.16 10.73
N GLN A 172 -0.22 -3.33 9.92
CA GLN A 172 0.42 -2.62 8.82
C GLN A 172 1.39 -1.56 9.38
N VAL A 173 2.64 -1.65 8.94
CA VAL A 173 3.71 -0.72 9.31
C VAL A 173 4.27 0.02 8.11
N GLY A 174 4.08 -0.54 6.91
CA GLY A 174 4.48 0.10 5.66
C GLY A 174 3.44 -0.03 4.56
N MET A 175 3.69 0.67 3.47
CA MET A 175 2.91 0.63 2.24
C MET A 175 3.85 0.52 1.05
N VAL A 176 3.58 -0.43 0.16
CA VAL A 176 4.34 -0.66 -1.08
C VAL A 176 4.38 0.64 -1.86
N ARG A 177 5.58 1.06 -2.21
CA ARG A 177 5.82 2.21 -3.07
C ARG A 177 6.70 1.78 -4.24
N SER A 178 6.26 2.08 -5.45
CA SER A 178 7.00 1.65 -6.62
C SER A 178 8.03 2.71 -6.99
N ILE A 179 9.29 2.57 -6.53
CA ILE A 179 10.40 3.27 -7.20
C ILE A 179 11.79 2.60 -7.11
N GLU A 180 12.43 2.77 -8.28
CA GLU A 180 13.84 2.69 -8.68
C GLU A 180 14.58 1.35 -8.67
N TRP A 181 14.71 0.81 -9.90
CA TRP A 181 15.79 -0.07 -10.30
C TRP A 181 17.10 0.73 -10.29
N THR A 182 17.91 0.61 -9.24
CA THR A 182 19.28 1.13 -9.31
C THR A 182 20.14 0.10 -10.05
N VAL A 183 20.40 0.35 -11.34
CA VAL A 183 21.47 -0.33 -12.08
C VAL A 183 22.78 0.23 -11.56
N THR A 184 23.56 -0.58 -10.85
CA THR A 184 24.92 -0.16 -10.45
C THR A 184 25.86 -0.29 -11.66
N ALA A 185 26.99 0.45 -11.63
CA ALA A 185 27.98 0.51 -12.71
C ALA A 185 28.56 -0.85 -13.17
N ASN A 186 28.31 -1.93 -12.42
CA ASN A 186 28.75 -3.30 -12.74
C ASN A 186 27.63 -4.21 -13.26
N ASN A 187 26.52 -3.67 -13.76
CA ASN A 187 25.32 -4.45 -14.16
C ASN A 187 24.69 -5.30 -13.04
N HIS A 188 25.09 -5.11 -11.78
CA HIS A 188 24.38 -5.68 -10.65
C HIS A 188 23.20 -4.79 -10.30
N VAL A 189 22.00 -5.32 -10.51
CA VAL A 189 20.77 -4.69 -10.06
C VAL A 189 20.64 -4.93 -8.56
N LEU A 190 20.89 -3.90 -7.75
CA LEU A 190 20.51 -3.93 -6.33
C LEU A 190 19.06 -3.49 -6.24
N ASN A 191 18.14 -4.46 -6.28
CA ASN A 191 16.71 -4.23 -6.04
C ASN A 191 16.51 -3.76 -4.60
N LYS A 192 16.40 -2.45 -4.38
CA LYS A 192 15.96 -1.88 -3.10
C LYS A 192 14.54 -1.35 -3.30
N GLU A 193 13.56 -2.21 -3.03
CA GLU A 193 12.18 -1.76 -2.97
C GLU A 193 12.01 -0.75 -1.84
N GLN A 194 11.21 0.28 -2.08
CA GLN A 194 10.91 1.29 -1.09
C GLN A 194 9.48 1.14 -0.60
N TYR A 195 9.28 1.42 0.68
CA TYR A 195 7.98 1.39 1.33
C TYR A 195 7.80 2.68 2.12
N LEU A 196 6.61 3.25 2.07
CA LEU A 196 6.25 4.38 2.93
C LEU A 196 5.96 3.87 4.34
N TRP A 197 6.55 4.51 5.34
CA TRP A 197 6.29 4.22 6.74
C TRP A 197 4.94 4.83 7.15
N ILE A 198 4.06 4.04 7.77
CA ILE A 198 2.69 4.47 8.09
C ILE A 198 2.61 5.44 9.27
N ALA A 199 3.48 5.28 10.29
CA ALA A 199 3.29 5.98 11.56
C ALA A 199 3.24 7.53 11.47
N PRO A 200 4.03 8.19 10.60
CA PRO A 200 3.96 9.64 10.44
C PRO A 200 2.59 10.13 9.97
N PHE A 201 1.80 9.27 9.32
CA PHE A 201 0.48 9.61 8.81
C PHE A 201 -0.66 9.33 9.78
N CYS A 202 -0.38 8.82 10.99
CA CYS A 202 -1.42 8.39 11.94
C CYS A 202 -2.38 9.52 12.34
N ASN A 203 -1.90 10.75 12.50
CA ASN A 203 -2.75 11.89 12.84
C ASN A 203 -3.72 12.22 11.69
N PHE A 204 -3.22 12.21 10.45
CA PHE A 204 -4.05 12.40 9.26
C PHE A 204 -5.09 11.29 9.12
N ILE A 205 -4.69 10.03 9.30
CA ILE A 205 -5.58 8.86 9.24
C ILE A 205 -6.70 8.97 10.29
N LYS A 206 -6.33 9.27 11.54
CA LYS A 206 -7.30 9.43 12.63
C LYS A 206 -8.27 10.57 12.36
N ALA A 207 -7.78 11.74 11.95
CA ALA A 207 -8.61 12.90 11.67
C ALA A 207 -9.58 12.63 10.52
N THR A 208 -9.08 12.08 9.41
CA THR A 208 -9.85 11.80 8.19
C THR A 208 -10.95 10.77 8.42
N THR A 209 -10.64 9.72 9.16
CA THR A 209 -11.59 8.64 9.47
C THR A 209 -12.44 8.92 10.71
N LYS A 210 -12.36 10.15 11.26
CA LYS A 210 -13.06 10.54 12.50
C LYS A 210 -12.80 9.57 13.67
N GLY A 211 -11.62 8.97 13.71
CA GLY A 211 -11.20 8.02 14.73
C GLY A 211 -11.59 6.56 14.50
N GLU A 212 -12.30 6.23 13.42
CA GLU A 212 -12.63 4.83 13.06
C GLU A 212 -11.35 4.02 12.80
N ALA A 213 -10.38 4.60 12.09
CA ALA A 213 -9.04 4.04 11.94
C ALA A 213 -8.06 4.77 12.85
N ARG A 214 -7.23 4.01 13.58
CA ARG A 214 -6.19 4.57 14.44
C ARG A 214 -4.97 3.67 14.49
N CYS A 215 -3.81 4.32 14.49
CA CYS A 215 -2.58 3.62 14.78
C CYS A 215 -2.49 3.26 16.26
N LYS A 216 -1.93 2.09 16.55
CA LYS A 216 -1.74 1.58 17.89
C LYS A 216 -0.25 1.47 18.21
N ARG A 217 0.10 1.75 19.47
CA ARG A 217 1.40 1.39 20.04
C ARG A 217 1.30 -0.05 20.51
N ILE A 218 1.55 -1.00 19.61
CA ILE A 218 1.64 -2.41 19.96
C ILE A 218 3.13 -2.75 19.96
N ARG A 219 3.70 -2.90 21.16
CA ARG A 219 5.04 -3.43 21.41
C ARG A 219 4.87 -4.75 22.12
#